data_AF-A0A6L5GF58-F1
#
_entry.id   AF-A0A6L5GF58-F1
#
_cell.length_a   1.000
_cell.length_b   1.000
_cell.length_c   1.000
_cell.angle_alpha   90.00
_cell.angle_beta   90.00
_cell.angle_gamma   90.00
#
_symmetry.space_group_name_H-M   'P 1'
#
loop_
_entity.id
_entity.type
_entity.pdbx_description
1 polymer ?
#
loop_
_entity_poly.entity_id
_entity_poly.type
_entity_poly.pdbx_seq_one_letter_code
_entity_poly.pdbx_strand_id
1 'polypeptide(L)'
;MRRLLRQAALIPILLGLLGLHARRPRTDVDVDVDTSRSDSDTDTRRVRSPLPGRSHTADAAETRTRITAARPKRPGPPAQHPHRRKRKLPDGTVLEIPKKGTPERPKQTPEYSSGFTEGLDAPTQNEDGSWNINLRKHEDWDQADFDAKANYLKELGENDQLSKKTGDGDERGSTVDQWRRDKEYEILHTSETQAEVNQRLQELDRQQIDHAHELQLGGRDTQDNMWGIESVTNHGMGGQINSQLRQVPDGARVRINIVE
;
A
#
# COMPACT_ATOMS: atom_id res chain seq x y z
N MET A 1 -38.35 -52.83 -7.71
CA MET A 1 -38.07 -53.90 -6.73
C MET A 1 -36.55 -54.08 -6.61
N ARG A 2 -36.03 -54.02 -5.36
CA ARG A 2 -34.69 -54.46 -4.88
C ARG A 2 -33.46 -53.63 -5.39
N ARG A 3 -32.83 -52.76 -4.57
CA ARG A 3 -31.80 -53.00 -3.51
C ARG A 3 -30.54 -53.67 -4.10
N LEU A 4 -29.26 -53.32 -3.87
CA LEU A 4 -28.51 -52.75 -2.72
C LEU A 4 -27.00 -52.75 -3.17
N LEU A 5 -26.13 -51.76 -2.95
CA LEU A 5 -25.03 -51.69 -1.94
C LEU A 5 -24.01 -50.61 -2.42
N ARG A 6 -23.82 -49.50 -1.70
CA ARG A 6 -22.77 -49.23 -0.67
C ARG A 6 -21.32 -49.27 -1.18
N GLN A 7 -20.64 -48.12 -1.14
CA GLN A 7 -19.41 -47.93 -0.36
C GLN A 7 -19.15 -46.43 -0.12
N ALA A 8 -19.15 -46.06 1.16
CA ALA A 8 -18.71 -44.78 1.69
C ALA A 8 -17.36 -45.02 2.37
N ALA A 9 -16.41 -44.11 2.19
CA ALA A 9 -15.18 -44.06 2.97
C ALA A 9 -15.14 -42.73 3.73
N LEU A 10 -15.47 -42.81 5.02
CA LEU A 10 -15.21 -41.81 6.04
C LEU A 10 -13.84 -42.12 6.66
N ILE A 11 -12.96 -41.12 6.74
CA ILE A 11 -11.76 -41.16 7.58
C ILE A 11 -11.87 -40.02 8.59
N PRO A 12 -12.04 -40.30 9.88
CA PRO A 12 -11.68 -39.40 10.95
C PRO A 12 -10.38 -39.90 11.59
N ILE A 13 -9.36 -39.04 11.69
CA ILE A 13 -8.22 -39.26 12.60
C ILE A 13 -8.20 -38.08 13.56
N LEU A 14 -8.41 -38.44 14.83
CA LEU A 14 -8.46 -37.57 16.00
C LEU A 14 -7.58 -38.28 17.03
N LEU A 15 -6.50 -37.64 17.47
CA LEU A 15 -5.61 -37.95 18.60
C LEU A 15 -4.50 -36.86 18.56
N GLY A 16 -4.11 -36.13 19.60
CA GLY A 16 -4.45 -36.15 21.01
C GLY A 16 -3.74 -34.98 21.71
N LEU A 17 -4.26 -34.66 22.89
CA LEU A 17 -3.83 -33.64 23.84
C LEU A 17 -2.41 -33.84 24.40
N LEU A 18 -1.83 -32.72 24.87
CA LEU A 18 -1.09 -32.50 26.15
C LEU A 18 0.23 -31.75 25.97
N GLY A 19 0.35 -30.60 26.65
CA GLY A 19 1.59 -29.83 26.70
C GLY A 19 1.50 -28.50 27.47
N LEU A 20 0.76 -28.44 28.57
CA LEU A 20 0.87 -27.39 29.60
C LEU A 20 2.28 -27.43 30.19
N HIS A 21 3.12 -26.40 30.04
CA HIS A 21 4.25 -26.15 30.96
C HIS A 21 4.49 -24.64 31.19
N ALA A 22 4.24 -24.26 32.45
CA ALA A 22 4.97 -23.32 33.31
C ALA A 22 5.19 -21.85 32.86
N ARG A 23 4.38 -20.98 33.47
CA ARG A 23 4.79 -19.62 33.86
C ARG A 23 6.00 -19.69 34.80
N ARG A 24 7.01 -18.84 34.59
CA ARG A 24 7.97 -18.43 35.63
C ARG A 24 7.75 -16.95 35.96
N PRO A 25 7.53 -16.58 37.23
CA PRO A 25 7.56 -15.19 37.67
C PRO A 25 8.92 -14.82 38.31
N ARG A 26 9.20 -13.51 38.22
CA ARG A 26 10.10 -12.66 39.03
C ARG A 26 11.61 -12.85 38.94
N THR A 27 12.26 -11.74 38.57
CA THR A 27 13.26 -11.10 39.44
C THR A 27 13.03 -9.60 39.40
N ASP A 28 12.65 -9.08 40.57
CA ASP A 28 12.71 -7.68 40.95
C ASP A 28 14.16 -7.18 40.84
N VAL A 29 14.35 -5.99 40.29
CA VAL A 29 15.52 -5.17 40.59
C VAL A 29 15.00 -3.76 40.84
N ASP A 30 14.88 -3.45 42.12
CA ASP A 30 14.77 -2.11 42.66
C ASP A 30 16.01 -1.30 42.24
N VAL A 31 15.80 -0.12 41.67
CA VAL A 31 16.77 0.98 41.74
C VAL A 31 15.99 2.22 42.13
N ASP A 32 15.88 2.41 43.44
CA ASP A 32 15.67 3.72 44.05
C ASP A 32 16.89 4.59 43.75
N VAL A 33 16.69 5.70 43.04
CA VAL A 33 17.54 6.89 43.20
C VAL A 33 16.61 8.05 43.48
N ASP A 34 16.45 8.27 44.78
CA ASP A 34 15.88 9.45 45.38
C ASP A 34 17.00 10.50 45.46
N THR A 35 16.90 11.55 44.65
CA THR A 35 17.62 12.81 44.91
C THR A 35 16.64 13.96 44.76
N SER A 36 16.15 14.38 45.93
CA SER A 36 15.49 15.65 46.20
C SER A 36 16.44 16.84 46.07
N ARG A 37 15.83 18.03 46.02
CA ARG A 37 16.36 19.42 46.04
C ARG A 37 16.52 20.07 44.66
N SER A 38 16.24 21.35 44.46
CA SER A 38 15.72 22.47 45.27
C SER A 38 15.50 23.61 44.28
N ASP A 39 14.58 24.51 44.60
CA ASP A 39 14.28 25.76 43.89
C ASP A 39 15.50 26.54 43.40
N SER A 40 15.39 27.13 42.19
CA SER A 40 15.95 28.46 41.90
C SER A 40 15.32 29.03 40.63
N ASP A 41 14.53 30.07 40.81
CA ASP A 41 14.30 31.11 39.80
C ASP A 41 15.63 31.60 39.25
N THR A 42 15.77 31.63 37.93
CA THR A 42 16.60 32.63 37.26
C THR A 42 16.07 32.92 35.86
N ASP A 43 15.51 34.12 35.76
CA ASP A 43 15.32 34.91 34.56
C ASP A 43 16.47 34.71 33.56
N THR A 44 16.16 34.15 32.39
CA THR A 44 17.01 34.27 31.20
C THR A 44 16.15 34.64 30.00
N ARG A 45 16.03 35.95 29.77
CA ARG A 45 15.77 36.51 28.43
C ARG A 45 16.80 35.98 27.43
N ARG A 46 16.47 34.90 26.73
CA ARG A 46 17.23 34.43 25.57
C ARG A 46 16.72 35.12 24.32
N VAL A 47 17.40 36.19 23.96
CA VAL A 47 17.42 36.74 22.60
C VAL A 47 17.90 35.62 21.67
N ARG A 48 16.98 35.04 20.88
CA ARG A 48 17.35 34.19 19.74
C ARG A 48 17.72 35.10 18.59
N SER A 49 19.01 35.26 18.36
CA SER A 49 19.53 35.71 17.07
C SER A 49 19.09 34.71 15.99
N PRO A 50 18.42 35.12 14.91
CA PRO A 50 18.19 34.25 13.78
C PRO A 50 19.52 33.98 13.08
N LEU A 51 19.87 32.70 12.90
CA LEU A 51 20.93 32.29 12.00
C LEU A 51 20.63 32.87 10.61
N PRO A 52 21.55 33.61 9.99
CA PRO A 52 21.34 34.15 8.65
C PRO A 52 21.43 33.01 7.63
N GLY A 53 20.40 32.85 6.80
CA GLY A 53 20.56 32.19 5.50
C GLY A 53 19.62 31.04 5.14
N ARG A 54 18.72 30.58 6.02
CA ARG A 54 17.65 29.63 5.61
C ARG A 54 16.30 30.32 5.65
N SER A 55 15.75 30.65 4.49
CA SER A 55 14.39 31.16 4.38
C SER A 55 13.40 30.01 4.64
N HIS A 56 12.33 30.29 5.39
CA HIS A 56 11.23 29.34 5.61
C HIS A 56 10.63 28.80 4.30
N THR A 57 10.84 29.50 3.18
CA THR A 57 10.45 29.06 1.84
C THR A 57 11.30 27.90 1.31
N ALA A 58 12.58 27.82 1.66
CA ALA A 58 13.47 26.74 1.25
C ALA A 58 13.15 25.44 2.01
N ASP A 59 12.95 25.53 3.33
CA ASP A 59 12.54 24.39 4.15
C ASP A 59 11.14 23.89 3.74
N ALA A 60 10.21 24.80 3.42
CA ALA A 60 8.88 24.43 2.93
C ALA A 60 8.91 23.81 1.53
N ALA A 61 9.79 24.27 0.64
CA ALA A 61 9.97 23.68 -0.68
C ALA A 61 10.63 22.29 -0.60
N GLU A 62 11.66 22.13 0.22
CA GLU A 62 12.31 20.83 0.47
C GLU A 62 11.33 19.83 1.10
N THR A 63 10.53 20.27 2.07
CA THR A 63 9.45 19.47 2.67
C THR A 63 8.38 19.12 1.64
N ARG A 64 7.92 20.06 0.79
CA ARG A 64 6.97 19.77 -0.30
C ARG A 64 7.52 18.80 -1.33
N THR A 65 8.82 18.88 -1.64
CA THR A 65 9.49 17.97 -2.58
C THR A 65 9.62 16.57 -1.97
N ARG A 66 9.88 16.45 -0.66
CA ARG A 66 9.84 15.17 0.07
C ARG A 66 8.43 14.59 0.23
N ILE A 67 7.42 15.45 0.43
CA ILE A 67 6.00 15.06 0.52
C ILE A 67 5.51 14.52 -0.83
N THR A 68 5.89 15.14 -1.94
CA THR A 68 5.58 14.62 -3.29
C THR A 68 6.45 13.42 -3.69
N ALA A 69 7.66 13.28 -3.13
CA ALA A 69 8.48 12.07 -3.25
C ALA A 69 7.92 10.84 -2.51
N ALA A 70 6.87 11.01 -1.69
CA ALA A 70 6.20 9.89 -1.05
C ALA A 70 5.31 9.07 -2.01
N ARG A 71 5.02 9.58 -3.23
CA ARG A 71 4.38 8.80 -4.28
C ARG A 71 5.47 8.08 -5.08
N PRO A 72 5.64 6.76 -4.90
CA PRO A 72 6.54 6.01 -5.77
C PRO A 72 6.03 6.18 -7.21
N LYS A 73 6.86 6.74 -8.09
CA LYS A 73 6.52 6.94 -9.51
C LYS A 73 6.65 5.67 -10.34
N ARG A 74 6.99 4.55 -9.70
CA ARG A 74 7.16 3.23 -10.31
C ARG A 74 6.81 2.13 -9.31
N PRO A 75 6.39 0.95 -9.79
CA PRO A 75 6.22 -0.23 -8.96
C PRO A 75 7.52 -0.63 -8.27
N GLY A 76 7.43 -1.24 -7.11
CA GLY A 76 8.61 -1.78 -6.43
C GLY A 76 8.43 -1.95 -4.93
N PRO A 77 9.30 -2.72 -4.28
CA PRO A 77 9.24 -2.94 -2.84
C PRO A 77 9.70 -1.68 -2.10
N PRO A 78 9.16 -1.40 -0.90
CA PRO A 78 9.71 -0.36 -0.03
C PRO A 78 11.09 -0.77 0.47
N ALA A 79 11.84 0.18 1.01
CA ALA A 79 13.08 -0.16 1.68
C ALA A 79 12.81 -1.07 2.89
N GLN A 80 13.60 -2.13 3.05
CA GLN A 80 13.46 -3.03 4.18
C GLN A 80 14.01 -2.39 5.45
N HIS A 81 13.21 -2.42 6.52
CA HIS A 81 13.58 -1.90 7.84
C HIS A 81 13.15 -2.88 8.93
N PRO A 82 13.85 -2.90 10.09
CA PRO A 82 13.43 -3.72 11.22
C PRO A 82 12.04 -3.30 11.69
N HIS A 83 11.14 -4.28 11.85
CA HIS A 83 9.76 -4.06 12.23
C HIS A 83 9.62 -3.50 13.65
N ARG A 84 9.66 -2.18 13.78
CA ARG A 84 9.47 -1.44 15.04
C ARG A 84 8.50 -0.29 14.82
N ARG A 85 7.50 -0.18 15.69
CA ARG A 85 6.52 0.91 15.64
C ARG A 85 7.04 2.23 16.21
N LYS A 86 8.24 2.23 16.78
CA LYS A 86 8.89 3.38 17.41
C LYS A 86 10.34 3.49 16.99
N ARG A 87 10.83 4.72 16.82
CA ARG A 87 12.23 5.02 16.56
C ARG A 87 12.67 6.19 17.45
N LYS A 88 13.81 6.03 18.12
CA LYS A 88 14.44 7.10 18.90
C LYS A 88 15.49 7.79 18.03
N LEU A 89 15.39 9.11 17.90
CA LEU A 89 16.35 9.97 17.20
C LEU A 89 17.57 10.29 18.10
N PRO A 90 18.69 10.78 17.53
CA PRO A 90 19.89 11.11 18.30
C PRO A 90 19.69 12.16 19.39
N ASP A 91 18.74 13.08 19.21
CA ASP A 91 18.36 14.12 20.18
C ASP A 91 17.47 13.58 21.33
N GLY A 92 17.12 12.30 21.30
CA GLY A 92 16.25 11.64 22.28
C GLY A 92 14.77 11.64 21.91
N THR A 93 14.35 12.36 20.86
CA THR A 93 12.97 12.40 20.37
C THR A 93 12.52 11.00 19.95
N VAL A 94 11.30 10.60 20.30
CA VAL A 94 10.71 9.32 19.90
C VAL A 94 9.64 9.57 18.85
N LEU A 95 9.82 8.97 17.68
CA LEU A 95 8.83 8.90 16.62
C LEU A 95 8.05 7.59 16.74
N GLU A 96 6.75 7.61 16.44
CA GLU A 96 5.86 6.46 16.51
C GLU A 96 4.91 6.40 15.30
N ILE A 97 4.57 5.19 14.87
CA ILE A 97 3.45 4.95 13.94
C ILE A 97 2.14 4.90 14.74
N PRO A 98 1.30 5.97 14.72
CA PRO A 98 0.03 5.97 15.43
C PRO A 98 -0.90 4.85 14.93
N LYS A 99 -1.79 4.39 15.81
CA LYS A 99 -2.85 3.42 15.44
C LYS A 99 -3.83 4.10 14.49
N LYS A 100 -4.31 3.39 13.46
CA LYS A 100 -5.40 3.89 12.61
C LYS A 100 -6.66 4.14 13.46
N GLY A 101 -7.36 5.23 13.18
CA GLY A 101 -8.55 5.67 13.91
C GLY A 101 -8.28 6.56 15.12
N THR A 102 -7.02 6.87 15.45
CA THR A 102 -6.71 7.90 16.46
C THR A 102 -6.82 9.30 15.84
N PRO A 103 -6.92 10.37 16.66
CA PRO A 103 -6.94 11.75 16.15
C PRO A 103 -5.75 12.08 15.23
N GLU A 104 -4.58 11.48 15.47
CA GLU A 104 -3.36 11.68 14.67
C GLU A 104 -3.38 10.93 13.33
N ARG A 105 -4.20 9.89 13.21
CA ARG A 105 -4.34 9.04 12.02
C ARG A 105 -5.79 8.60 11.85
N PRO A 106 -6.70 9.52 11.48
CA PRO A 106 -8.12 9.20 11.33
C PRO A 106 -8.30 8.13 10.27
N LYS A 107 -9.27 7.24 10.47
CA LYS A 107 -9.64 6.24 9.47
C LYS A 107 -10.32 6.96 8.30
N GLN A 108 -9.79 6.79 7.11
CA GLN A 108 -10.41 7.30 5.89
C GLN A 108 -11.26 6.19 5.25
N THR A 109 -12.43 6.58 4.74
CA THR A 109 -13.29 5.72 3.93
C THR A 109 -13.39 6.41 2.57
N PRO A 110 -12.78 5.85 1.51
CA PRO A 110 -12.88 6.44 0.18
C PRO A 110 -14.33 6.37 -0.32
N GLU A 111 -14.77 7.43 -0.98
CA GLU A 111 -16.01 7.45 -1.75
C GLU A 111 -15.68 7.01 -3.17
N TYR A 112 -16.03 5.76 -3.50
CA TYR A 112 -15.71 5.22 -4.82
C TYR A 112 -16.64 5.77 -5.90
N SER A 113 -16.07 6.16 -7.04
CA SER A 113 -16.82 6.51 -8.25
C SER A 113 -17.65 5.30 -8.71
N SER A 114 -18.88 5.56 -9.14
CA SER A 114 -19.70 4.60 -9.89
C SER A 114 -19.65 4.94 -11.38
N GLY A 115 -20.17 4.07 -12.25
CA GLY A 115 -20.32 4.38 -13.68
C GLY A 115 -19.01 4.47 -14.48
N PHE A 116 -17.85 4.10 -13.93
CA PHE A 116 -16.56 4.22 -14.62
C PHE A 116 -16.42 3.38 -15.90
N THR A 117 -17.37 2.48 -16.21
CA THR A 117 -17.45 1.74 -17.48
C THR A 117 -18.50 2.30 -18.45
N GLU A 118 -19.32 3.26 -18.02
CA GLU A 118 -20.43 3.77 -18.82
C GLU A 118 -19.92 4.51 -20.06
N GLY A 119 -20.37 4.14 -21.25
CA GLY A 119 -19.90 4.74 -22.50
C GLY A 119 -18.41 4.50 -22.79
N LEU A 120 -17.80 3.47 -22.18
CA LEU A 120 -16.50 2.97 -22.59
C LEU A 120 -16.70 1.94 -23.72
N ASP A 121 -15.98 2.11 -24.83
CA ASP A 121 -16.08 1.19 -25.96
C ASP A 121 -15.70 -0.24 -25.57
N ALA A 122 -16.38 -1.22 -26.20
CA ALA A 122 -16.08 -2.62 -26.03
C ALA A 122 -14.64 -2.94 -26.49
N PRO A 123 -13.98 -3.96 -25.92
CA PRO A 123 -12.65 -4.35 -26.36
C PRO A 123 -12.68 -4.87 -27.79
N THR A 124 -11.64 -4.57 -28.57
CA THR A 124 -11.58 -4.90 -30.00
C THR A 124 -10.41 -5.83 -30.30
N GLN A 125 -10.62 -6.82 -31.17
CA GLN A 125 -9.54 -7.68 -31.64
C GLN A 125 -8.77 -7.00 -32.79
N ASN A 126 -7.44 -7.01 -32.71
CA ASN A 126 -6.52 -6.56 -33.74
C ASN A 126 -6.28 -7.65 -34.80
N GLU A 127 -5.75 -7.27 -35.96
CA GLU A 127 -5.41 -8.21 -37.04
C GLU A 127 -4.40 -9.29 -36.63
N ASP A 128 -3.51 -8.97 -35.68
CA ASP A 128 -2.52 -9.91 -35.13
C ASP A 128 -3.07 -10.82 -34.02
N GLY A 129 -4.39 -10.80 -33.81
CA GLY A 129 -5.10 -11.59 -32.82
C GLY A 129 -5.03 -11.08 -31.38
N SER A 130 -4.27 -10.01 -31.10
CA SER A 130 -4.28 -9.35 -29.79
C SER A 130 -5.58 -8.56 -29.56
N TRP A 131 -5.91 -8.22 -28.32
CA TRP A 131 -7.11 -7.49 -27.95
C TRP A 131 -6.76 -6.14 -27.35
N ASN A 132 -7.34 -5.06 -27.86
CA ASN A 132 -7.29 -3.75 -27.22
C ASN A 132 -8.37 -3.66 -26.15
N ILE A 133 -7.98 -3.30 -24.94
CA ILE A 133 -8.91 -2.82 -23.90
C ILE A 133 -8.70 -1.32 -23.70
N ASN A 134 -9.76 -0.60 -23.40
CA ASN A 134 -9.78 0.84 -23.26
C ASN A 134 -9.65 1.26 -21.79
N LEU A 135 -8.84 2.26 -21.48
CA LEU A 135 -8.83 2.92 -20.18
C LEU A 135 -9.19 4.38 -20.37
N ARG A 136 -10.16 4.86 -19.59
CA ARG A 136 -10.57 6.26 -19.59
C ARG A 136 -10.46 6.83 -18.19
N LYS A 137 -9.90 8.03 -18.08
CA LYS A 137 -9.81 8.74 -16.80
C LYS A 137 -11.17 9.32 -16.41
N HIS A 138 -11.58 9.10 -15.16
CA HIS A 138 -12.76 9.76 -14.61
C HIS A 138 -12.39 11.09 -13.93
N GLU A 139 -13.33 12.02 -13.81
CA GLU A 139 -13.06 13.40 -13.35
C GLU A 139 -12.57 13.50 -11.90
N ASP A 140 -13.01 12.58 -11.05
CA ASP A 140 -12.70 12.47 -9.63
C ASP A 140 -11.45 11.62 -9.35
N TRP A 141 -10.78 11.12 -10.39
CA TRP A 141 -9.55 10.35 -10.24
C TRP A 141 -8.32 11.24 -10.19
N ASP A 142 -7.32 10.78 -9.44
CA ASP A 142 -6.01 11.40 -9.42
C ASP A 142 -5.32 11.19 -10.78
N GLN A 143 -5.16 12.29 -11.52
CA GLN A 143 -4.61 12.28 -12.88
C GLN A 143 -3.22 11.64 -12.92
N ALA A 144 -2.35 11.99 -11.98
CA ALA A 144 -0.96 11.53 -12.00
C ALA A 144 -0.87 10.02 -11.77
N ASP A 145 -1.69 9.51 -10.85
CA ASP A 145 -1.76 8.09 -10.54
C ASP A 145 -2.41 7.28 -11.67
N PHE A 146 -3.47 7.81 -12.31
CA PHE A 146 -4.07 7.24 -13.51
C PHE A 146 -3.04 7.15 -14.64
N ASP A 147 -2.40 8.28 -14.98
CA ASP A 147 -1.42 8.36 -16.06
C ASP A 147 -0.25 7.39 -15.81
N ALA A 148 0.25 7.34 -14.58
CA ALA A 148 1.36 6.48 -14.23
C ALA A 148 1.03 4.99 -14.43
N LYS A 149 -0.13 4.53 -13.92
CA LYS A 149 -0.55 3.13 -14.08
C LYS A 149 -0.98 2.80 -15.51
N ALA A 150 -1.75 3.66 -16.16
CA ALA A 150 -2.23 3.45 -17.51
C ALA A 150 -1.07 3.37 -18.50
N ASN A 151 -0.10 4.27 -18.41
CA ASN A 151 1.09 4.24 -19.26
C ASN A 151 1.98 3.02 -18.97
N TYR A 152 2.13 2.63 -17.69
CA TYR A 152 2.87 1.40 -17.35
C TYR A 152 2.22 0.14 -17.96
N LEU A 153 0.90 0.00 -17.85
CA LEU A 153 0.18 -1.11 -18.48
C LEU A 153 0.26 -1.04 -20.00
N LYS A 154 0.21 0.17 -20.59
CA LYS A 154 0.39 0.36 -22.04
C LYS A 154 1.76 -0.12 -22.50
N GLU A 155 2.82 0.27 -21.81
CA GLU A 155 4.19 -0.18 -22.09
C GLU A 155 4.31 -1.71 -22.00
N LEU A 156 3.72 -2.34 -20.98
CA LEU A 156 3.68 -3.80 -20.88
C LEU A 156 2.94 -4.44 -22.08
N GLY A 157 1.84 -3.83 -22.54
CA GLY A 157 1.08 -4.32 -23.69
C GLY A 157 1.83 -4.15 -25.02
N GLU A 158 2.56 -3.05 -25.19
CA GLU A 158 3.42 -2.79 -26.35
C GLU A 158 4.60 -3.78 -26.41
N ASN A 159 5.09 -4.24 -25.26
CA ASN A 159 6.15 -5.23 -25.13
C ASN A 159 5.67 -6.69 -25.11
N ASP A 160 4.40 -6.96 -25.48
CA ASP A 160 3.78 -8.30 -25.47
C ASP A 160 3.81 -8.99 -24.08
N GLN A 161 3.81 -8.23 -22.98
CA GLN A 161 3.87 -8.74 -21.60
C GLN A 161 2.50 -8.85 -20.93
N LEU A 162 1.43 -8.37 -21.57
CA LEU A 162 0.07 -8.51 -21.06
C LEU A 162 -0.67 -9.64 -21.79
N SER A 163 -1.22 -10.56 -21.00
CA SER A 163 -2.10 -11.62 -21.49
C SER A 163 -3.21 -11.88 -20.49
N LYS A 164 -4.44 -12.08 -20.95
CA LYS A 164 -5.52 -12.49 -20.04
C LYS A 164 -5.14 -13.82 -19.40
N LYS A 165 -5.11 -13.86 -18.06
CA LYS A 165 -4.78 -15.07 -17.31
C LYS A 165 -5.76 -16.20 -17.65
N THR A 166 -5.24 -17.42 -17.78
CA THR A 166 -6.03 -18.65 -17.95
C THR A 166 -6.33 -19.27 -16.58
N GLY A 167 -7.58 -19.67 -16.33
CA GLY A 167 -7.98 -20.41 -15.13
C GLY A 167 -8.18 -19.57 -13.86
N ASP A 168 -8.34 -20.24 -12.72
CA ASP A 168 -8.63 -19.60 -11.44
C ASP A 168 -7.43 -18.75 -10.95
N GLY A 169 -7.74 -17.58 -10.39
CA GLY A 169 -6.76 -16.55 -10.01
C GLY A 169 -5.72 -17.03 -9.00
N ASP A 170 -4.60 -16.29 -8.89
CA ASP A 170 -3.67 -16.55 -7.79
C ASP A 170 -4.39 -16.23 -6.47
N GLU A 171 -4.20 -17.06 -5.46
CA GLU A 171 -4.61 -16.69 -4.11
C GLU A 171 -3.87 -15.40 -3.74
N ARG A 172 -4.61 -14.32 -3.49
CA ARG A 172 -4.04 -13.08 -2.96
C ARG A 172 -3.33 -13.41 -1.65
N GLY A 173 -2.00 -13.33 -1.68
CA GLY A 173 -1.17 -13.60 -0.52
C GLY A 173 -1.14 -12.42 0.45
N SER A 174 -0.34 -12.59 1.50
CA SER A 174 -0.05 -11.53 2.49
C SER A 174 0.89 -10.43 1.96
N THR A 175 1.22 -10.44 0.66
CA THR A 175 2.17 -9.54 0.00
C THR A 175 1.78 -8.08 0.14
N VAL A 176 0.49 -7.75 -0.06
CA VAL A 176 -0.05 -6.39 0.08
C VAL A 176 0.14 -5.87 1.50
N ASP A 177 -0.20 -6.69 2.50
CA ASP A 177 -0.05 -6.34 3.91
C ASP A 177 1.42 -6.17 4.29
N GLN A 178 2.30 -7.01 3.77
CA GLN A 178 3.74 -6.90 4.00
C GLN A 178 4.30 -5.63 3.36
N TRP A 179 3.97 -5.35 2.09
CA TRP A 179 4.38 -4.12 1.42
C TRP A 179 3.92 -2.89 2.19
N ARG A 180 2.65 -2.86 2.63
CA ARG A 180 2.14 -1.75 3.44
C ARG A 180 2.91 -1.59 4.74
N ARG A 181 3.18 -2.69 5.47
CA ARG A 181 4.00 -2.65 6.69
C ARG A 181 5.39 -2.08 6.40
N ASP A 182 6.07 -2.57 5.36
CA ASP A 182 7.40 -2.14 4.97
C ASP A 182 7.42 -0.64 4.64
N LYS A 183 6.39 -0.14 3.95
CA LYS A 183 6.26 1.29 3.65
C LYS A 183 6.00 2.14 4.89
N GLU A 184 5.18 1.67 5.84
CA GLU A 184 4.99 2.35 7.12
C GLU A 184 6.31 2.45 7.90
N TYR A 185 7.14 1.40 7.86
CA TYR A 185 8.47 1.44 8.48
C TYR A 185 9.43 2.35 7.75
N GLU A 186 9.46 2.35 6.42
CA GLU A 186 10.24 3.30 5.63
C GLU A 186 9.89 4.74 6.00
N ILE A 187 8.60 5.08 6.10
CA ILE A 187 8.14 6.39 6.56
C ILE A 187 8.71 6.70 7.94
N LEU A 188 8.55 5.80 8.92
CA LEU A 188 9.07 6.01 10.27
C LEU A 188 10.59 6.25 10.29
N HIS A 189 11.36 5.56 9.44
CA HIS A 189 12.84 5.61 9.43
C HIS A 189 13.42 6.74 8.56
N THR A 190 12.64 7.27 7.63
CA THR A 190 13.10 8.35 6.74
C THR A 190 12.58 9.73 7.15
N SER A 191 11.56 9.79 8.02
CA SER A 191 11.06 11.07 8.53
C SER A 191 11.95 11.71 9.59
N GLU A 192 11.91 13.02 9.73
CA GLU A 192 12.69 13.72 10.77
C GLU A 192 11.83 14.12 11.97
N THR A 193 10.51 14.19 11.80
CA THR A 193 9.58 14.65 12.83
C THR A 193 8.32 13.80 12.91
N GLN A 194 7.61 13.84 14.03
CA GLN A 194 6.34 13.13 14.20
C GLN A 194 5.26 13.68 13.26
N ALA A 195 5.28 14.98 12.98
CA ALA A 195 4.36 15.61 12.04
C ALA A 195 4.52 15.04 10.63
N GLU A 196 5.77 14.83 10.18
CA GLU A 196 6.06 14.22 8.89
C GLU A 196 5.61 12.76 8.83
N VAL A 197 5.86 11.98 9.89
CA VAL A 197 5.36 10.59 10.00
C VAL A 197 3.84 10.55 9.85
N ASN A 198 3.12 11.38 10.61
CA ASN A 198 1.66 11.42 10.58
C ASN A 198 1.15 11.80 9.18
N GLN A 199 1.72 12.84 8.56
CA GLN A 199 1.32 13.29 7.24
C GLN A 199 1.54 12.21 6.16
N ARG A 200 2.71 11.56 6.15
CA ARG A 200 3.04 10.52 5.17
C ARG A 200 2.21 9.26 5.37
N LEU A 201 1.88 8.90 6.60
CA LEU A 201 0.96 7.80 6.90
C LEU A 201 -0.48 8.10 6.46
N GLN A 202 -0.92 9.35 6.61
CA GLN A 202 -2.25 9.78 6.11
C GLN A 202 -2.32 9.74 4.59
N GLU A 203 -1.25 10.10 3.89
CA GLU A 203 -1.16 9.95 2.43
C GLU A 203 -1.16 8.47 2.02
N LEU A 204 -0.34 7.64 2.68
CA LEU A 204 -0.35 6.20 2.46
C LEU A 204 -1.74 5.59 2.73
N ASP A 205 -2.51 6.12 3.68
CA ASP A 205 -3.86 5.65 3.98
C ASP A 205 -4.91 6.02 2.93
N ARG A 206 -4.65 7.01 2.07
CA ARG A 206 -5.46 7.32 0.89
C ARG A 206 -5.17 6.39 -0.27
N GLN A 207 -4.03 5.69 -0.22
CA GLN A 207 -3.61 4.79 -1.26
C GLN A 207 -4.10 3.36 -1.00
N GLN A 208 -4.60 2.74 -2.07
CA GLN A 208 -4.76 1.31 -2.16
C GLN A 208 -3.45 0.72 -2.70
N ILE A 209 -2.90 -0.24 -1.96
CA ILE A 209 -1.73 -1.00 -2.42
C ILE A 209 -2.26 -2.14 -3.28
N ASP A 210 -1.89 -2.14 -4.55
CA ASP A 210 -2.29 -3.17 -5.50
C ASP A 210 -1.17 -3.45 -6.50
N HIS A 211 -1.44 -4.41 -7.38
CA HIS A 211 -0.50 -4.81 -8.40
C HIS A 211 -0.39 -3.74 -9.49
N ALA A 212 0.82 -3.42 -9.90
CA ALA A 212 1.08 -2.55 -11.03
C ALA A 212 0.82 -3.26 -12.34
N HIS A 213 1.40 -4.46 -12.51
CA HIS A 213 1.01 -5.42 -13.52
C HIS A 213 -0.12 -6.26 -12.93
N GLU A 214 -1.33 -6.01 -13.40
CA GLU A 214 -2.54 -6.67 -12.92
C GLU A 214 -2.45 -8.21 -12.99
N LEU A 215 -2.86 -8.90 -11.92
CA LEU A 215 -2.83 -10.38 -11.86
C LEU A 215 -3.64 -11.04 -12.99
N GLN A 216 -4.79 -10.45 -13.32
CA GLN A 216 -5.65 -10.88 -14.43
C GLN A 216 -5.01 -10.69 -15.82
N LEU A 217 -3.93 -9.93 -15.90
CA LEU A 217 -3.15 -9.67 -17.12
C LEU A 217 -1.77 -10.36 -17.10
N GLY A 218 -1.55 -11.34 -16.22
CA GLY A 218 -0.32 -12.12 -16.14
C GLY A 218 0.74 -11.57 -15.16
N GLY A 219 0.38 -10.56 -14.37
CA GLY A 219 1.24 -10.05 -13.30
C GLY A 219 1.45 -11.07 -12.18
N ARG A 220 2.57 -10.96 -11.46
CA ARG A 220 2.91 -11.83 -10.34
C ARG A 220 2.54 -11.20 -9.00
N ASP A 221 2.05 -12.00 -8.05
CA ASP A 221 1.86 -11.56 -6.66
C ASP A 221 3.21 -11.51 -5.92
N THR A 222 3.93 -10.41 -6.10
CA THR A 222 5.25 -10.15 -5.51
C THR A 222 5.36 -8.69 -5.09
N GLN A 223 6.18 -8.40 -4.09
CA GLN A 223 6.36 -7.01 -3.63
C GLN A 223 6.90 -6.08 -4.73
N ASP A 224 7.70 -6.60 -5.66
CA ASP A 224 8.24 -5.83 -6.78
C ASP A 224 7.15 -5.36 -7.75
N ASN A 225 6.03 -6.07 -7.77
CA ASN A 225 4.87 -5.73 -8.58
C ASN A 225 3.84 -4.89 -7.83
N MET A 226 4.11 -4.43 -6.60
CA MET A 226 3.17 -3.62 -5.83
C MET A 226 3.38 -2.13 -6.07
N TRP A 227 2.29 -1.38 -5.98
CA TRP A 227 2.27 0.07 -6.13
C TRP A 227 1.16 0.66 -5.25
N GLY A 228 1.49 1.68 -4.46
CA GLY A 228 0.50 2.53 -3.80
C GLY A 228 -0.06 3.56 -4.77
N ILE A 229 -1.35 3.42 -5.08
CA ILE A 229 -2.13 4.26 -5.99
C ILE A 229 -3.32 4.81 -5.21
N GLU A 230 -3.75 6.04 -5.49
CA GLU A 230 -4.97 6.62 -4.90
C GLU A 230 -6.16 5.64 -5.03
N SER A 231 -6.90 5.45 -3.93
CA SER A 231 -7.85 4.33 -3.80
C SER A 231 -9.00 4.38 -4.81
N VAL A 232 -9.56 5.58 -5.07
CA VAL A 232 -10.67 5.76 -6.01
C VAL A 232 -10.22 5.45 -7.43
N THR A 233 -9.06 5.98 -7.80
CA THR A 233 -8.39 5.76 -9.08
C THR A 233 -8.09 4.28 -9.32
N ASN A 234 -7.46 3.60 -8.36
CA ASN A 234 -7.13 2.17 -8.48
C ASN A 234 -8.40 1.31 -8.61
N HIS A 235 -9.42 1.58 -7.79
CA HIS A 235 -10.68 0.85 -7.83
C HIS A 235 -11.36 0.96 -9.20
N GLY A 236 -11.46 2.19 -9.71
CA GLY A 236 -12.11 2.48 -10.98
C GLY A 236 -11.36 1.88 -12.18
N MET A 237 -10.03 2.01 -12.22
CA MET A 237 -9.20 1.37 -13.26
C MET A 237 -9.34 -0.15 -13.23
N GLY A 238 -9.25 -0.78 -12.05
CA GLY A 238 -9.44 -2.22 -11.90
C GLY A 238 -10.82 -2.68 -12.36
N GLY A 239 -11.84 -1.86 -12.12
CA GLY A 239 -13.20 -2.10 -12.60
C GLY A 239 -13.33 -2.03 -14.13
N GLN A 240 -12.73 -1.04 -14.79
CA GLN A 240 -12.70 -0.95 -16.27
C GLN A 240 -12.00 -2.16 -16.89
N ILE A 241 -10.86 -2.57 -16.34
CA ILE A 241 -10.09 -3.73 -16.83
C ILE A 241 -10.92 -5.02 -16.67
N ASN A 242 -11.43 -5.27 -15.46
CA ASN A 242 -12.20 -6.47 -15.17
C ASN A 242 -13.47 -6.58 -16.03
N SER A 243 -14.17 -5.46 -16.28
CA SER A 243 -15.37 -5.45 -17.12
C SER A 243 -15.06 -5.87 -18.56
N GLN A 244 -13.98 -5.33 -19.14
CA GLN A 244 -13.60 -5.62 -20.53
C GLN A 244 -13.00 -7.01 -20.70
N LEU A 245 -12.19 -7.48 -19.74
CA LEU A 245 -11.59 -8.82 -19.82
C LEU A 245 -12.60 -9.97 -19.81
N ARG A 246 -13.85 -9.73 -19.40
CA ARG A 246 -14.94 -10.71 -19.55
C ARG A 246 -15.24 -11.06 -21.01
N GLN A 247 -14.95 -10.15 -21.94
CA GLN A 247 -15.17 -10.30 -23.38
C GLN A 247 -13.92 -10.79 -24.11
N VAL A 248 -12.76 -10.77 -23.45
CA VAL A 248 -11.49 -11.20 -24.02
C VAL A 248 -11.30 -12.70 -23.75
N PRO A 249 -10.89 -13.52 -24.73
CA PRO A 249 -10.61 -14.94 -24.51
C PRO A 249 -9.43 -15.15 -23.55
N ASP A 250 -9.48 -16.23 -22.75
CA ASP A 250 -8.38 -16.62 -21.88
C ASP A 250 -7.09 -16.88 -22.69
N GLY A 251 -5.95 -16.43 -22.17
CA GLY A 251 -4.66 -16.53 -22.85
C GLY A 251 -4.45 -15.53 -23.99
N ALA A 252 -5.46 -14.73 -24.36
CA ALA A 252 -5.29 -13.72 -25.41
C ALA A 252 -4.28 -12.65 -24.98
N ARG A 253 -3.45 -12.21 -25.93
CA ARG A 253 -2.58 -11.04 -25.76
C ARG A 253 -3.42 -9.79 -25.64
N VAL A 254 -3.07 -8.91 -24.71
CA VAL A 254 -3.82 -7.68 -24.43
C VAL A 254 -2.95 -6.46 -24.69
N ARG A 255 -3.55 -5.41 -25.26
CA ARG A 255 -2.98 -4.08 -25.40
C ARG A 255 -3.88 -3.07 -24.70
N ILE A 256 -3.28 -2.01 -24.19
CA ILE A 256 -4.01 -0.92 -23.54
C ILE A 256 -4.15 0.23 -24.52
N ASN A 257 -5.38 0.67 -24.73
CA ASN A 257 -5.70 1.92 -25.40
C ASN A 257 -6.15 2.93 -24.35
N ILE A 258 -5.51 4.09 -24.28
CA ILE A 258 -5.92 5.17 -23.37
C ILE A 258 -6.82 6.11 -24.18
N VAL A 259 -8.06 6.28 -23.73
CA VAL A 259 -9.07 7.10 -24.41
C VAL A 259 -9.45 8.31 -23.54
N GLU A 260 -9.92 9.36 -24.21
CA GLU A 260 -10.40 10.58 -23.56
C GLU A 260 -11.79 10.41 -22.93
#